data_AF-T0QYM3-F1
#
_entry.id   AF-T0QYM3-F1
#
_cell.length_a   1.000
_cell.length_b   1.000
_cell.length_c   1.000
_cell.angle_alpha   90.00
_cell.angle_beta   90.00
_cell.angle_gamma   90.00
#
_symmetry.space_group_name_H-M   'P 1'
#
loop_
_entity.id
_entity.type
_entity.pdbx_description
1 polymer ?
#
loop_
_entity_poly.entity_id
_entity_poly.type
_entity_poly.pdbx_seq_one_letter_code
_entity_poly.pdbx_strand_id
1 'polypeptide(L)'
;MGSKKNGEFHEVSLQTPFTFLVSKSSILCDDFFMQFNFLQNEFLKVQVSSIGAELRSIENLQTGYEYLWQADDKWWGRSAPVLFPRIGYEPSSCETKHGYARDSEFDLILESNTKLTYQLHEELQITYELQGPKIVTTYNVLTELPFMIGAHPAFNIEALPTQVLLPNSKYYKLRDGRIDYTNIFESNSQFLTINDQTFVDDALVFINDFVGHSAQLSNTIEIEYESELLGVWSPPGAPFVCLEPWWVNVGEQRSFQFTISCL
;
A
#
# COMPACT_ATOMS: atom_id res chain seq x y z
N MET A 1 -13.83 -72.84 -28.53
CA MET A 1 -14.90 -72.12 -29.26
C MET A 1 -14.74 -70.63 -28.95
N GLY A 2 -14.46 -69.82 -29.98
CA GLY A 2 -14.51 -68.34 -30.03
C GLY A 2 -13.48 -67.57 -29.18
N SER A 3 -12.92 -66.43 -29.59
CA SER A 3 -12.63 -65.78 -30.87
C SER A 3 -11.76 -64.55 -30.52
N LYS A 4 -10.81 -64.21 -31.40
CA LYS A 4 -9.90 -63.04 -31.34
C LYS A 4 -10.61 -61.69 -31.06
N LYS A 5 -9.88 -60.73 -30.46
CA LYS A 5 -9.52 -59.45 -31.10
C LYS A 5 -8.53 -58.62 -30.25
N ASN A 6 -7.44 -58.20 -30.89
CA ASN A 6 -6.55 -57.12 -30.48
C ASN A 6 -7.26 -55.77 -30.63
N GLY A 7 -6.90 -54.81 -29.77
CA GLY A 7 -7.18 -53.39 -29.96
C GLY A 7 -6.15 -52.56 -29.18
N GLU A 8 -5.23 -51.93 -29.91
CA GLU A 8 -4.42 -50.80 -29.44
C GLU A 8 -5.33 -49.61 -29.15
N PHE A 9 -5.08 -48.87 -28.05
CA PHE A 9 -5.47 -47.46 -27.98
C PHE A 9 -4.45 -46.63 -27.20
N HIS A 10 -4.27 -45.43 -27.74
CA HIS A 10 -3.21 -44.46 -27.56
C HIS A 10 -3.19 -43.77 -26.19
N GLU A 11 -1.98 -43.38 -25.79
CA GLU A 11 -1.72 -42.36 -24.79
C GLU A 11 -2.32 -41.03 -25.26
N VAL A 12 -3.38 -40.57 -24.58
CA VAL A 12 -3.95 -39.23 -24.79
C VAL A 12 -3.63 -38.41 -23.54
N SER A 13 -2.62 -37.56 -23.69
CA SER A 13 -2.38 -36.39 -22.86
C SER A 13 -3.66 -35.57 -22.75
N LEU A 14 -4.21 -35.46 -21.55
CA LEU A 14 -5.20 -34.45 -21.21
C LEU A 14 -4.49 -33.34 -20.42
N GLN A 15 -4.04 -32.33 -21.15
CA GLN A 15 -3.84 -30.99 -20.59
C GLN A 15 -5.19 -30.49 -20.06
N THR A 16 -5.37 -30.52 -18.75
CA THR A 16 -6.45 -29.78 -18.09
C THR A 16 -6.00 -28.33 -17.89
N PRO A 17 -6.69 -27.32 -18.43
CA PRO A 17 -6.45 -25.95 -18.01
C PRO A 17 -6.96 -25.78 -16.58
N PHE A 18 -6.06 -25.44 -15.66
CA PHE A 18 -6.43 -24.98 -14.32
C PHE A 18 -7.29 -23.74 -14.47
N THR A 19 -8.60 -23.90 -14.31
CA THR A 19 -9.52 -22.78 -14.16
C THR A 19 -9.44 -22.40 -12.68
N PHE A 20 -8.71 -21.34 -12.35
CA PHE A 20 -8.73 -20.78 -11.00
C PHE A 20 -10.13 -20.20 -10.75
N LEU A 21 -10.87 -20.82 -9.84
CA LEU A 21 -12.08 -20.24 -9.27
C LEU A 21 -11.65 -19.10 -8.34
N VAL A 22 -11.83 -17.86 -8.78
CA VAL A 22 -11.75 -16.68 -7.89
C VAL A 22 -12.95 -16.75 -6.95
N SER A 23 -12.72 -17.13 -5.69
CA SER A 23 -13.75 -17.09 -4.66
C SER A 23 -13.93 -15.66 -4.17
N LYS A 24 -15.04 -15.02 -4.52
CA LYS A 24 -15.49 -13.80 -3.83
C LYS A 24 -15.89 -14.18 -2.40
N SER A 25 -15.11 -13.79 -1.39
CA SER A 25 -15.53 -13.87 0.00
C SER A 25 -16.12 -12.52 0.42
N SER A 26 -17.37 -12.53 0.89
CA SER A 26 -18.06 -11.37 1.44
C SER A 26 -18.22 -11.52 2.96
N ILE A 27 -18.04 -10.41 3.69
CA ILE A 27 -18.36 -10.31 5.11
C ILE A 27 -19.42 -9.21 5.22
N LEU A 28 -20.57 -9.53 5.83
CA LEU A 28 -21.70 -8.62 5.98
C LEU A 28 -21.50 -7.71 7.19
N CYS A 29 -21.45 -6.39 6.95
CA CYS A 29 -21.73 -5.36 7.95
C CYS A 29 -22.45 -4.20 7.22
N ASP A 30 -23.49 -3.66 7.86
CA ASP A 30 -24.57 -2.79 7.37
C ASP A 30 -24.33 -1.87 6.13
N ASP A 31 -25.25 -1.98 5.16
CA ASP A 31 -25.58 -1.12 4.00
C ASP A 31 -24.49 -0.62 3.01
N PHE A 32 -23.22 -1.00 3.18
CA PHE A 32 -22.20 -0.92 2.12
C PHE A 32 -21.45 -2.26 2.05
N PHE A 33 -21.57 -2.97 0.91
CA PHE A 33 -20.89 -4.26 0.74
C PHE A 33 -19.39 -4.01 0.49
N MET A 34 -18.57 -4.08 1.53
CA MET A 34 -17.12 -4.16 1.38
C MET A 34 -16.77 -5.41 0.55
N GLN A 35 -16.22 -5.19 -0.64
CA GLN A 35 -15.76 -6.23 -1.54
C GLN A 35 -14.25 -6.31 -1.49
N PHE A 36 -13.72 -7.52 -1.61
CA PHE A 36 -12.29 -7.73 -1.76
C PHE A 36 -12.00 -8.32 -3.14
N ASN A 37 -11.02 -7.73 -3.82
CA ASN A 37 -10.45 -8.26 -5.04
C ASN A 37 -9.00 -8.65 -4.80
N PHE A 38 -8.50 -9.56 -5.63
CA PHE A 38 -7.19 -10.16 -5.45
C PHE A 38 -6.34 -10.00 -6.71
N LEU A 39 -5.07 -9.70 -6.49
CA LEU A 39 -4.01 -9.83 -7.48
C LEU A 39 -3.15 -11.03 -7.09
N GLN A 40 -2.67 -11.78 -8.08
CA GLN A 40 -1.76 -12.89 -7.85
C GLN A 40 -0.83 -13.12 -9.05
N ASN A 41 0.43 -13.41 -8.75
CA ASN A 41 1.38 -14.01 -9.69
C ASN A 41 2.13 -15.17 -9.00
N GLU A 42 3.30 -15.55 -9.49
CA GLU A 42 4.11 -16.64 -8.92
C GLU A 42 4.85 -16.27 -7.60
N PHE A 43 4.88 -14.98 -7.23
CA PHE A 43 5.56 -14.47 -6.04
C PHE A 43 4.60 -14.03 -4.95
N LEU A 44 3.57 -13.25 -5.33
CA LEU A 44 2.72 -12.54 -4.40
C LEU A 44 1.24 -12.86 -4.60
N LYS A 45 0.50 -12.83 -3.50
CA LYS A 45 -0.95 -12.68 -3.47
C LYS A 45 -1.31 -11.42 -2.69
N VAL A 46 -2.09 -10.55 -3.32
CA VAL A 46 -2.43 -9.24 -2.76
C VAL A 46 -3.94 -9.11 -2.69
N GLN A 47 -4.44 -8.57 -1.58
CA GLN A 47 -5.86 -8.27 -1.37
C GLN A 47 -6.09 -6.76 -1.34
N VAL A 48 -7.11 -6.30 -2.07
CA VAL A 48 -7.52 -4.90 -2.11
C VAL A 48 -9.00 -4.79 -1.72
N SER A 49 -9.33 -3.85 -0.84
CA SER A 49 -10.71 -3.51 -0.43
C SER A 49 -11.33 -2.51 -1.40
N SER A 50 -12.61 -2.67 -1.75
CA SER A 50 -13.38 -1.67 -2.50
C SER A 50 -13.55 -0.37 -1.72
N ILE A 51 -13.58 -0.44 -0.39
CA ILE A 51 -13.55 0.74 0.47
C ILE A 51 -12.12 1.27 0.52
N GLY A 52 -11.95 2.52 0.11
CA GLY A 52 -10.68 3.24 0.05
C GLY A 52 -9.74 2.77 -1.04
N ALA A 53 -10.15 1.82 -1.89
CA ALA A 53 -9.25 1.02 -2.72
C ALA A 53 -8.04 0.48 -1.90
N GLU A 54 -8.23 0.19 -0.61
CA GLU A 54 -7.11 0.00 0.32
C GLU A 54 -6.39 -1.33 0.05
N LEU A 55 -5.05 -1.31 0.00
CA LEU A 55 -4.26 -2.56 0.11
C LEU A 55 -4.45 -3.14 1.52
N ARG A 56 -4.80 -4.41 1.61
CA ARG A 56 -5.15 -5.09 2.89
C ARG A 56 -4.25 -6.27 3.23
N SER A 57 -3.64 -6.90 2.23
CA SER A 57 -2.69 -7.99 2.43
C SER A 57 -1.72 -8.04 1.25
N ILE A 58 -0.47 -8.36 1.55
CA ILE A 58 0.59 -8.68 0.60
C ILE A 58 1.29 -9.93 1.14
N GLU A 59 0.89 -11.10 0.63
CA GLU A 59 1.40 -12.40 1.05
C GLU A 59 2.49 -12.89 0.08
N ASN A 60 3.64 -13.29 0.62
CA ASN A 60 4.65 -14.04 -0.12
C ASN A 60 4.17 -15.49 -0.32
N LEU A 61 3.95 -15.92 -1.56
CA LEU A 61 3.44 -17.27 -1.86
C LEU A 61 4.45 -18.40 -1.61
N GLN A 62 5.74 -18.08 -1.47
CA GLN A 62 6.78 -19.09 -1.20
C GLN A 62 6.98 -19.30 0.30
N THR A 63 6.92 -18.23 1.09
CA THR A 63 7.21 -18.27 2.53
C THR A 63 5.96 -18.19 3.41
N GLY A 64 4.85 -17.72 2.86
CA GLY A 64 3.63 -17.38 3.61
C GLY A 64 3.78 -16.12 4.47
N TYR A 65 4.86 -15.33 4.28
CA TYR A 65 5.07 -14.09 5.02
C TYR A 65 4.08 -13.02 4.58
N GLU A 66 3.38 -12.43 5.53
CA GLU A 66 2.48 -11.28 5.31
C GLU A 66 3.26 -9.99 5.53
N TYR A 67 3.49 -9.24 4.45
CA TYR A 67 4.25 -8.00 4.51
C TYR A 67 3.43 -6.84 5.09
N LEU A 68 2.11 -6.80 4.88
CA LEU A 68 1.27 -5.68 5.27
C LEU A 68 0.61 -5.92 6.64
N TRP A 69 0.54 -4.86 7.44
CA TRP A 69 -0.14 -4.88 8.73
C TRP A 69 -1.63 -5.25 8.57
N GLN A 70 -2.11 -6.19 9.38
CA GLN A 70 -3.45 -6.77 9.26
C GLN A 70 -4.53 -6.03 10.06
N ALA A 71 -4.30 -4.74 10.34
CA ALA A 71 -5.27 -3.83 10.95
C ALA A 71 -5.85 -4.31 12.30
N ASP A 72 -5.03 -4.90 13.18
CA ASP A 72 -5.47 -5.20 14.55
C ASP A 72 -5.70 -3.87 15.30
N ASP A 73 -6.97 -3.65 15.68
CA ASP A 73 -7.46 -2.46 16.37
C ASP A 73 -6.73 -2.17 17.69
N LYS A 74 -6.05 -3.17 18.28
CA LYS A 74 -5.16 -2.95 19.42
C LYS A 74 -4.11 -1.87 19.14
N TRP A 75 -3.63 -1.80 17.90
CA TRP A 75 -2.60 -0.84 17.49
C TRP A 75 -3.15 0.19 16.51
N TRP A 76 -3.75 -0.26 15.40
CA TRP A 76 -4.26 0.59 14.35
C TRP A 76 -5.15 -0.20 13.39
N GLY A 77 -6.42 0.20 13.25
CA GLY A 77 -7.45 -0.50 12.46
C GLY A 77 -7.38 -0.31 10.94
N ARG A 78 -6.21 0.04 10.38
CA ARG A 78 -6.00 0.20 8.93
C ARG A 78 -4.71 -0.49 8.50
N SER A 79 -4.53 -0.67 7.20
CA SER A 79 -3.38 -1.36 6.61
C SER A 79 -2.57 -0.44 5.71
N ALA A 80 -3.22 0.18 4.72
CA ALA A 80 -2.56 1.04 3.74
C ALA A 80 -3.53 2.08 3.13
N PRO A 81 -4.11 2.98 3.95
CA PRO A 81 -5.10 3.93 3.47
C PRO A 81 -4.51 4.90 2.45
N VAL A 82 -5.34 5.29 1.48
CA VAL A 82 -5.04 6.34 0.52
C VAL A 82 -5.46 7.69 1.08
N LEU A 83 -4.54 8.65 1.07
CA LEU A 83 -4.72 9.99 1.62
C LEU A 83 -5.09 10.93 0.48
N PHE A 84 -6.38 11.24 0.31
CA PHE A 84 -6.86 12.11 -0.76
C PHE A 84 -8.21 12.74 -0.37
N PRO A 85 -8.46 14.02 -0.73
CA PRO A 85 -7.57 14.98 -1.43
C PRO A 85 -6.64 15.73 -0.47
N ARG A 86 -6.30 15.15 0.69
CA ARG A 86 -5.56 15.83 1.75
C ARG A 86 -4.66 14.87 2.50
N ILE A 87 -3.54 15.40 3.03
CA ILE A 87 -2.66 14.72 3.98
C ILE A 87 -2.68 15.49 5.31
N GLY A 88 -2.78 14.79 6.43
CA GLY A 88 -2.83 15.40 7.77
C GLY A 88 -4.18 16.01 8.11
N TYR A 89 -4.19 16.96 9.04
CA TYR A 89 -5.41 17.55 9.61
C TYR A 89 -5.64 19.02 9.23
N GLU A 90 -6.89 19.42 8.98
CA GLU A 90 -7.33 20.81 8.78
C GLU A 90 -8.38 21.22 9.83
N PRO A 91 -8.02 22.02 10.86
CA PRO A 91 -8.93 22.40 11.94
C PRO A 91 -10.15 23.23 11.49
N SER A 92 -10.07 23.89 10.33
CA SER A 92 -11.08 24.81 9.83
C SER A 92 -12.04 24.20 8.81
N SER A 93 -11.83 22.94 8.39
CA SER A 93 -12.74 22.24 7.49
C SER A 93 -13.55 21.19 8.24
N CYS A 94 -14.74 20.88 7.75
CA CYS A 94 -15.50 19.70 8.19
C CYS A 94 -14.88 18.39 7.68
N GLU A 95 -13.68 18.43 7.09
CA GLU A 95 -13.03 17.28 6.47
C GLU A 95 -12.29 16.45 7.52
N THR A 96 -12.31 15.14 7.32
CA THR A 96 -11.60 14.19 8.16
C THR A 96 -10.09 14.28 7.93
N LYS A 97 -9.29 13.96 8.97
CA LYS A 97 -7.83 13.82 8.86
C LYS A 97 -7.50 12.91 7.66
N HIS A 98 -6.60 13.32 6.78
CA HIS A 98 -6.21 12.63 5.53
C HIS A 98 -7.29 12.52 4.44
N GLY A 99 -8.29 13.41 4.46
CA GLY A 99 -9.35 13.43 3.44
C GLY A 99 -10.34 12.28 3.60
N TYR A 100 -11.07 11.98 2.53
CA TYR A 100 -12.22 11.06 2.55
C TYR A 100 -12.05 9.82 1.67
N ALA A 101 -11.04 9.77 0.78
CA ALA A 101 -10.87 8.65 -0.14
C ALA A 101 -10.83 7.30 0.58
N ARG A 102 -10.01 7.15 1.62
CA ARG A 102 -9.90 5.92 2.43
C ARG A 102 -11.20 5.40 3.08
N ASP A 103 -12.23 6.25 3.13
CA ASP A 103 -13.54 5.97 3.76
C ASP A 103 -14.65 5.91 2.70
N SER A 104 -14.31 6.06 1.42
CA SER A 104 -15.24 6.06 0.29
C SER A 104 -15.22 4.72 -0.44
N GLU A 105 -16.34 4.33 -1.05
CA GLU A 105 -16.36 3.19 -1.96
C GLU A 105 -15.79 3.58 -3.33
N PHE A 106 -14.99 2.70 -3.92
CA PHE A 106 -14.47 2.83 -5.27
C PHE A 106 -15.07 1.78 -6.19
N ASP A 107 -15.37 2.17 -7.42
CA ASP A 107 -15.78 1.27 -8.48
C ASP A 107 -14.56 0.55 -9.07
N LEU A 108 -14.62 -0.77 -9.18
CA LEU A 108 -13.61 -1.54 -9.91
C LEU A 108 -13.89 -1.46 -11.41
N ILE A 109 -13.01 -0.77 -12.14
CA ILE A 109 -13.17 -0.51 -13.58
C ILE A 109 -12.27 -1.39 -14.47
N LEU A 110 -11.25 -2.02 -13.89
CA LEU A 110 -10.40 -2.99 -14.57
C LEU A 110 -9.98 -4.09 -13.61
N GLU A 111 -10.13 -5.34 -14.04
CA GLU A 111 -9.75 -6.53 -13.27
C GLU A 111 -9.01 -7.55 -14.15
N SER A 112 -7.86 -7.98 -13.66
CA SER A 112 -7.08 -9.09 -14.19
C SER A 112 -6.26 -9.71 -13.06
N ASN A 113 -5.64 -10.87 -13.31
CA ASN A 113 -4.84 -11.55 -12.28
C ASN A 113 -3.70 -10.68 -11.73
N THR A 114 -3.13 -9.79 -12.54
CA THR A 114 -1.95 -8.99 -12.16
C THR A 114 -2.19 -7.49 -12.18
N LYS A 115 -3.43 -7.04 -12.43
CA LYS A 115 -3.77 -5.62 -12.45
C LYS A 115 -5.22 -5.35 -12.03
N LEU A 116 -5.39 -4.41 -11.10
CA LEU A 116 -6.68 -3.84 -10.70
C LEU A 116 -6.65 -2.32 -10.91
N THR A 117 -7.73 -1.75 -11.42
CA THR A 117 -7.94 -0.29 -11.39
C THR A 117 -9.27 0.04 -10.76
N TYR A 118 -9.22 0.88 -9.74
CA TYR A 118 -10.34 1.43 -9.01
C TYR A 118 -10.57 2.89 -9.37
N GLN A 119 -11.81 3.34 -9.34
CA GLN A 119 -12.20 4.72 -9.62
C GLN A 119 -13.14 5.25 -8.53
N LEU A 120 -12.82 6.42 -7.99
CA LEU A 120 -13.68 7.22 -7.13
C LEU A 120 -14.28 8.35 -7.96
N HIS A 121 -15.54 8.16 -8.38
CA HIS A 121 -16.31 9.12 -9.18
C HIS A 121 -15.48 9.67 -10.36
N GLU A 122 -15.45 10.98 -10.55
CA GLU A 122 -14.62 11.67 -11.56
C GLU A 122 -13.39 12.35 -10.92
N GLU A 123 -12.91 11.85 -9.76
CA GLU A 123 -11.88 12.52 -8.98
C GLU A 123 -10.53 11.80 -8.97
N LEU A 124 -10.54 10.47 -8.82
CA LEU A 124 -9.32 9.69 -8.61
C LEU A 124 -9.45 8.28 -9.19
N GLN A 125 -8.42 7.84 -9.90
CA GLN A 125 -8.20 6.44 -10.24
C GLN A 125 -6.96 5.90 -9.55
N ILE A 126 -7.04 4.67 -9.06
CA ILE A 126 -5.94 3.97 -8.39
C ILE A 126 -5.71 2.66 -9.11
N THR A 127 -4.50 2.44 -9.60
CA THR A 127 -4.09 1.19 -10.25
C THR A 127 -3.05 0.47 -9.41
N TYR A 128 -3.29 -0.82 -9.19
CA TYR A 128 -2.33 -1.75 -8.59
C TYR A 128 -1.91 -2.76 -9.65
N GLU A 129 -0.60 -2.92 -9.87
CA GLU A 129 -0.06 -3.86 -10.85
C GLU A 129 1.07 -4.69 -10.25
N LEU A 130 1.01 -6.01 -10.43
CA LEU A 130 2.08 -6.93 -10.02
C LEU A 130 3.15 -7.04 -11.10
N GLN A 131 4.41 -6.84 -10.70
CA GLN A 131 5.59 -6.99 -11.56
C GLN A 131 6.66 -7.80 -10.82
N GLY A 132 6.66 -9.13 -11.02
CA GLY A 132 7.48 -10.04 -10.20
C GLY A 132 7.10 -9.92 -8.71
N PRO A 133 8.06 -9.78 -7.77
CA PRO A 133 7.75 -9.58 -6.35
C PRO A 133 7.47 -8.10 -6.01
N LYS A 134 7.02 -7.29 -6.99
CA LYS A 134 6.73 -5.88 -6.81
C LYS A 134 5.26 -5.56 -7.02
N ILE A 135 4.79 -4.54 -6.32
CA ILE A 135 3.48 -3.90 -6.52
C ILE A 135 3.72 -2.47 -6.95
N VAL A 136 3.38 -2.14 -8.19
CA VAL A 136 3.38 -0.76 -8.70
C VAL A 136 2.02 -0.17 -8.43
N THR A 137 1.98 0.94 -7.70
CA THR A 137 0.76 1.69 -7.41
C THR A 137 0.80 3.02 -8.14
N THR A 138 -0.19 3.27 -9.00
CA THR A 138 -0.33 4.52 -9.73
C THR A 138 -1.62 5.22 -9.33
N TYR A 139 -1.52 6.49 -8.96
CA TYR A 139 -2.64 7.38 -8.73
C TYR A 139 -2.80 8.33 -9.92
N ASN A 140 -3.97 8.35 -10.54
CA ASN A 140 -4.34 9.31 -11.58
C ASN A 140 -5.47 10.20 -11.07
N VAL A 141 -5.15 11.46 -10.79
CA VAL A 141 -6.11 12.45 -10.30
C VAL A 141 -6.81 13.11 -11.49
N LEU A 142 -8.13 13.07 -11.47
CA LEU A 142 -9.01 13.52 -12.56
C LEU A 142 -9.68 14.87 -12.26
N THR A 143 -9.73 15.27 -10.98
CA THR A 143 -10.29 16.56 -10.56
C THR A 143 -9.33 17.72 -10.81
N GLU A 144 -9.90 18.90 -11.09
CA GLU A 144 -9.17 20.17 -11.16
C GLU A 144 -9.16 20.94 -9.82
N LEU A 145 -9.82 20.41 -8.79
CA LEU A 145 -9.79 21.00 -7.46
C LEU A 145 -8.40 20.84 -6.83
N PRO A 146 -7.95 21.79 -5.98
CA PRO A 146 -6.70 21.63 -5.23
C PRO A 146 -6.71 20.35 -4.39
N PHE A 147 -5.61 19.59 -4.45
CA PHE A 147 -5.47 18.35 -3.72
C PHE A 147 -4.03 18.13 -3.22
N MET A 148 -3.92 17.25 -2.23
CA MET A 148 -2.73 16.48 -1.91
C MET A 148 -3.08 15.00 -2.11
N ILE A 149 -2.07 14.19 -2.39
CA ILE A 149 -2.26 12.74 -2.50
C ILE A 149 -1.10 12.00 -1.84
N GLY A 150 -1.39 10.93 -1.12
CA GLY A 150 -0.35 10.12 -0.48
C GLY A 150 -0.81 8.70 -0.20
N ALA A 151 0.16 7.83 0.05
CA ALA A 151 -0.07 6.47 0.54
C ALA A 151 0.32 6.37 2.01
N HIS A 152 -0.25 5.42 2.74
CA HIS A 152 0.08 5.17 4.14
C HIS A 152 0.22 3.67 4.47
N PRO A 153 0.99 2.88 3.69
CA PRO A 153 1.16 1.46 3.96
C PRO A 153 1.94 1.20 5.25
N ALA A 154 1.38 0.35 6.12
CA ALA A 154 2.00 -0.20 7.31
C ALA A 154 2.57 -1.59 7.01
N PHE A 155 3.86 -1.79 7.24
CA PHE A 155 4.56 -3.04 6.98
C PHE A 155 4.92 -3.77 8.27
N ASN A 156 4.63 -5.07 8.36
CA ASN A 156 4.98 -5.90 9.50
C ASN A 156 6.50 -5.95 9.70
N ILE A 157 6.92 -5.94 10.97
CA ILE A 157 8.31 -6.13 11.39
C ILE A 157 8.41 -7.30 12.36
N GLU A 158 9.55 -8.00 12.36
CA GLU A 158 9.76 -9.15 13.24
C GLU A 158 9.88 -8.74 14.71
N ALA A 159 10.62 -7.64 14.99
CA ALA A 159 10.85 -7.14 16.33
C ALA A 159 11.33 -5.68 16.33
N LEU A 160 11.18 -5.03 17.49
CA LEU A 160 11.86 -3.77 17.81
C LEU A 160 13.15 -4.06 18.62
N PRO A 161 14.21 -3.24 18.47
CA PRO A 161 14.31 -2.16 17.51
C PRO A 161 14.46 -2.67 16.07
N THR A 162 13.96 -1.89 15.12
CA THR A 162 14.15 -2.13 13.68
C THR A 162 14.87 -0.94 13.03
N GLN A 163 15.23 -1.07 11.75
CA GLN A 163 15.90 -0.02 11.00
C GLN A 163 15.22 0.26 9.67
N VAL A 164 15.17 1.55 9.33
CA VAL A 164 14.83 2.03 7.99
C VAL A 164 16.06 2.72 7.42
N LEU A 165 16.51 2.27 6.25
CA LEU A 165 17.46 3.02 5.43
C LEU A 165 16.68 4.06 4.63
N LEU A 166 17.07 5.32 4.78
CA LEU A 166 16.42 6.48 4.16
C LEU A 166 17.37 7.17 3.18
N PRO A 167 16.83 7.80 2.12
CA PRO A 167 17.66 8.53 1.15
C PRO A 167 18.25 9.81 1.77
N ASN A 168 17.58 10.40 2.78
CA ASN A 168 17.97 11.62 3.47
C ASN A 168 17.86 11.46 4.99
N SER A 169 18.70 12.19 5.73
CA SER A 169 18.71 12.26 7.20
C SER A 169 17.85 13.41 7.75
N LYS A 170 17.44 14.37 6.91
CA LYS A 170 16.68 15.55 7.34
C LYS A 170 15.18 15.32 7.37
N TYR A 171 14.55 15.73 8.46
CA TYR A 171 13.12 15.55 8.66
C TYR A 171 12.47 16.71 9.44
N TYR A 172 11.17 16.84 9.26
CA TYR A 172 10.27 17.64 10.09
C TYR A 172 9.52 16.74 11.08
N LYS A 173 9.01 17.34 12.16
CA LYS A 173 8.04 16.68 13.06
C LYS A 173 6.62 17.12 12.72
N LEU A 174 5.64 16.33 13.12
CA LEU A 174 4.25 16.76 13.12
C LEU A 174 3.89 17.52 14.40
N ARG A 175 2.99 18.49 14.27
CA ARG A 175 2.32 19.17 15.37
C ARG A 175 0.84 19.31 15.05
N ASP A 176 -0.01 18.78 15.91
CA ASP A 176 -1.48 18.76 15.73
C ASP A 176 -1.90 18.17 14.37
N GLY A 177 -1.19 17.12 13.93
CA GLY A 177 -1.44 16.43 12.65
C GLY A 177 -1.00 17.20 11.40
N ARG A 178 -0.13 18.20 11.53
CA ARG A 178 0.43 19.00 10.42
C ARG A 178 1.94 19.04 10.47
N ILE A 179 2.59 19.19 9.32
CA ILE A 179 4.04 19.34 9.24
C ILE A 179 4.44 20.67 9.87
N ASP A 180 5.31 20.62 10.88
CA ASP A 180 5.89 21.81 11.50
C ASP A 180 7.17 22.22 10.79
N TYR A 181 7.04 23.18 9.87
CA TYR A 181 8.18 23.73 9.10
C TYR A 181 9.07 24.68 9.89
N THR A 182 8.81 24.92 11.18
CA THR A 182 9.61 25.86 11.98
C THR A 182 11.02 25.34 12.29
N ASN A 183 11.19 24.02 12.37
CA ASN A 183 12.46 23.38 12.71
C ASN A 183 12.72 22.18 11.80
N ILE A 184 13.95 22.12 11.26
CA ILE A 184 14.46 20.94 10.56
C ILE A 184 15.37 20.18 11.53
N PHE A 185 15.13 18.88 11.66
CA PHE A 185 15.96 17.96 12.42
C PHE A 185 16.80 17.13 11.45
N GLU A 186 17.88 16.55 11.96
CA GLU A 186 18.77 15.71 11.17
C GLU A 186 19.19 14.50 12.00
N SER A 187 19.05 13.30 11.44
CA SER A 187 19.56 12.08 12.05
C SER A 187 21.08 11.97 11.88
N ASN A 188 21.74 11.24 12.79
CA ASN A 188 23.19 11.02 12.73
C ASN A 188 23.62 10.15 11.53
N SER A 189 22.68 9.45 10.90
CA SER A 189 22.93 8.58 9.75
C SER A 189 21.66 8.40 8.92
N GLN A 190 21.81 7.88 7.69
CA GLN A 190 20.69 7.47 6.84
C GLN A 190 19.92 6.26 7.40
N PHE A 191 20.47 5.54 8.37
CA PHE A 191 19.75 4.52 9.12
C PHE A 191 19.00 5.16 10.29
N LEU A 192 17.66 5.16 10.20
CA LEU A 192 16.79 5.48 11.32
C LEU A 192 16.53 4.21 12.13
N THR A 193 17.01 4.17 13.37
CA THR A 193 16.63 3.12 14.32
C THR A 193 15.27 3.44 14.93
N ILE A 194 14.32 2.54 14.73
CA ILE A 194 12.96 2.64 15.27
C ILE A 194 12.88 1.80 16.54
N ASN A 195 12.45 2.43 17.63
CA ASN A 195 12.15 1.82 18.92
C ASN A 195 10.91 2.49 19.53
N ASP A 196 10.51 2.06 20.73
CA ASP A 196 9.30 2.52 21.41
C ASP A 196 9.23 4.03 21.68
N GLN A 197 10.36 4.73 21.60
CA GLN A 197 10.45 6.18 21.83
C GLN A 197 10.52 7.00 20.54
N THR A 198 10.69 6.37 19.36
CA THR A 198 10.95 7.09 18.11
C THR A 198 9.78 7.96 17.67
N PHE A 199 8.54 7.52 17.89
CA PHE A 199 7.31 8.19 17.41
C PHE A 199 6.37 8.64 18.53
N VAL A 200 6.90 8.87 19.74
CA VAL A 200 6.10 9.42 20.86
C VAL A 200 5.55 10.81 20.56
N ASP A 201 6.26 11.57 19.72
CA ASP A 201 5.88 12.90 19.22
C ASP A 201 5.30 12.83 17.79
N ASP A 202 4.59 11.75 17.44
CA ASP A 202 3.98 11.53 16.12
C ASP A 202 5.03 11.23 15.00
N ALA A 203 4.59 11.24 13.74
CA ALA A 203 5.40 10.86 12.59
C ALA A 203 6.62 11.77 12.35
N LEU A 204 7.66 11.18 11.77
CA LEU A 204 8.82 11.90 11.22
C LEU A 204 8.63 12.04 9.72
N VAL A 205 8.83 13.25 9.19
CA VAL A 205 8.56 13.57 7.77
C VAL A 205 9.86 13.93 7.07
N PHE A 206 10.42 12.99 6.33
CA PHE A 206 11.69 13.14 5.63
C PHE A 206 11.53 13.91 4.32
N ILE A 207 12.50 14.78 4.03
CA ILE A 207 12.49 15.66 2.85
C ILE A 207 13.29 15.01 1.72
N ASN A 208 12.71 15.00 0.53
CA ASN A 208 13.34 14.46 -0.67
C ASN A 208 13.48 15.55 -1.74
N ASP A 209 14.49 15.44 -2.60
CA ASP A 209 14.81 16.37 -3.68
C ASP A 209 14.23 15.97 -5.06
N PHE A 210 13.05 15.31 -5.04
CA PHE A 210 12.18 15.00 -6.19
C PHE A 210 12.75 14.03 -7.26
N VAL A 211 13.85 13.32 -6.99
CA VAL A 211 14.44 12.38 -7.98
C VAL A 211 14.64 10.99 -7.37
N GLY A 212 13.75 10.05 -7.74
CA GLY A 212 13.93 8.60 -7.62
C GLY A 212 14.51 8.15 -6.28
N HIS A 213 13.67 8.09 -5.26
CA HIS A 213 14.08 7.75 -3.91
C HIS A 213 13.65 6.33 -3.54
N SER A 214 14.46 5.66 -2.71
CA SER A 214 14.02 4.45 -2.05
C SER A 214 14.23 4.50 -0.54
N ALA A 215 13.33 3.86 0.19
CA ALA A 215 13.48 3.59 1.61
C ALA A 215 13.33 2.09 1.85
N GLN A 216 14.22 1.52 2.65
CA GLN A 216 14.25 0.08 2.90
C GLN A 216 14.02 -0.21 4.38
N LEU A 217 13.03 -1.04 4.68
CA LEU A 217 12.70 -1.50 6.02
C LEU A 217 13.22 -2.93 6.21
N SER A 218 14.09 -3.13 7.20
CA SER A 218 14.56 -4.45 7.66
C SER A 218 15.09 -5.42 6.59
N ASN A 219 15.45 -4.93 5.40
CA ASN A 219 15.73 -5.74 4.20
C ASN A 219 14.56 -6.63 3.72
N THR A 220 13.34 -6.40 4.20
CA THR A 220 12.14 -7.16 3.81
C THR A 220 11.27 -6.39 2.81
N ILE A 221 11.28 -5.06 2.91
CA ILE A 221 10.55 -4.16 2.03
C ILE A 221 11.48 -3.06 1.54
N GLU A 222 11.40 -2.75 0.26
CA GLU A 222 11.90 -1.49 -0.31
C GLU A 222 10.74 -0.77 -0.99
N ILE A 223 10.56 0.51 -0.66
CA ILE A 223 9.60 1.39 -1.35
C ILE A 223 10.37 2.35 -2.25
N GLU A 224 10.08 2.34 -3.55
CA GLU A 224 10.59 3.29 -4.54
C GLU A 224 9.50 4.33 -4.83
N TYR A 225 9.82 5.63 -4.76
CA TYR A 225 8.82 6.69 -4.86
C TYR A 225 9.39 8.00 -5.41
N GLU A 226 8.50 8.85 -5.92
CA GLU A 226 8.84 10.17 -6.51
C GLU A 226 8.26 11.35 -5.70
N SER A 227 7.74 11.10 -4.50
CA SER A 227 7.20 12.15 -3.63
C SER A 227 8.27 13.00 -2.96
N GLU A 228 7.95 14.27 -2.71
CA GLU A 228 8.81 15.22 -1.98
C GLU A 228 8.99 14.88 -0.51
N LEU A 229 8.05 14.11 0.05
CA LEU A 229 8.02 13.78 1.45
C LEU A 229 7.80 12.28 1.62
N LEU A 230 8.47 11.74 2.64
CA LEU A 230 8.23 10.41 3.15
C LEU A 230 7.89 10.51 4.64
N GLY A 231 6.63 10.24 4.99
CA GLY A 231 6.24 10.00 6.38
C GLY A 231 6.77 8.66 6.85
N VAL A 232 7.32 8.63 8.06
CA VAL A 232 7.68 7.39 8.76
C VAL A 232 7.02 7.43 10.12
N TRP A 233 6.24 6.39 10.43
CA TRP A 233 5.42 6.35 11.64
C TRP A 233 5.18 4.94 12.13
N SER A 234 4.96 4.79 13.43
CA SER A 234 4.41 3.59 14.05
C SER A 234 3.85 3.96 15.42
N PRO A 235 2.73 3.37 15.87
CA PRO A 235 2.33 3.47 17.27
C PRO A 235 3.43 2.91 18.18
N PRO A 236 3.67 3.50 19.37
CA PRO A 236 4.70 3.00 20.29
C PRO A 236 4.54 1.51 20.62
N GLY A 237 5.52 0.69 20.26
CA GLY A 237 5.52 -0.76 20.51
C GLY A 237 4.78 -1.62 19.48
N ALA A 238 4.19 -1.01 18.43
CA ALA A 238 3.48 -1.77 17.41
C ALA A 238 4.43 -2.61 16.54
N PRO A 239 4.00 -3.81 16.09
CA PRO A 239 4.82 -4.70 15.28
C PRO A 239 4.79 -4.33 13.79
N PHE A 240 4.69 -3.04 13.46
CA PHE A 240 4.75 -2.55 12.08
C PHE A 240 5.41 -1.18 11.99
N VAL A 241 5.81 -0.79 10.78
CA VAL A 241 6.28 0.57 10.45
C VAL A 241 5.60 1.05 9.18
N CYS A 242 5.09 2.27 9.19
CA CYS A 242 4.56 2.94 8.01
C CYS A 242 5.67 3.65 7.24
N LEU A 243 5.65 3.50 5.92
CA LEU A 243 6.48 4.27 4.99
C LEU A 243 5.56 4.95 3.98
N GLU A 244 5.46 6.27 4.04
CA GLU A 244 4.31 7.00 3.52
C GLU A 244 4.74 8.05 2.47
N PRO A 245 4.75 7.72 1.18
CA PRO A 245 5.07 8.69 0.14
C PRO A 245 3.93 9.72 -0.01
N TRP A 246 4.27 11.00 0.13
CA TRP A 246 3.32 12.11 0.20
C TRP A 246 3.60 13.21 -0.83
N TRP A 247 2.65 13.44 -1.74
CA TRP A 247 2.65 14.54 -2.69
C TRP A 247 1.75 15.68 -2.18
N VAL A 248 2.37 16.75 -1.71
CA VAL A 248 1.72 17.94 -1.14
C VAL A 248 1.80 19.17 -2.05
N ASN A 249 2.73 19.19 -3.02
CA ASN A 249 2.98 20.24 -4.00
C ASN A 249 2.83 19.70 -5.42
N VAL A 250 1.59 19.39 -5.80
CA VAL A 250 1.29 18.62 -7.02
C VAL A 250 1.33 19.42 -8.33
N GLY A 251 1.21 20.76 -8.29
CA GLY A 251 1.26 21.62 -9.48
C GLY A 251 0.30 21.16 -10.60
N GLU A 252 0.84 21.00 -11.81
CA GLU A 252 0.12 20.46 -12.98
C GLU A 252 0.20 18.93 -13.08
N GLN A 253 0.97 18.26 -12.21
CA GLN A 253 1.08 16.80 -12.23
C GLN A 253 -0.27 16.18 -11.84
N ARG A 254 -0.61 15.10 -12.54
CA ARG A 254 -1.87 14.36 -12.33
C ARG A 254 -1.67 12.86 -12.17
N SER A 255 -0.46 12.36 -12.42
CA SER A 255 -0.12 10.95 -12.24
C SER A 255 1.03 10.84 -11.24
N PHE A 256 0.85 9.99 -10.23
CA PHE A 256 1.79 9.79 -9.13
C PHE A 256 2.01 8.30 -8.95
N GLN A 257 3.25 7.89 -8.68
CA GLN A 257 3.57 6.47 -8.61
C GLN A 257 4.55 6.18 -7.46
N PHE A 258 4.35 5.02 -6.85
CA PHE A 258 5.34 4.38 -6.01
C PHE A 258 5.29 2.86 -6.22
N THR A 259 6.37 2.18 -5.86
CA THR A 259 6.52 0.75 -6.00
C THR A 259 6.92 0.15 -4.66
N ILE A 260 6.23 -0.91 -4.25
CA ILE A 260 6.63 -1.73 -3.10
C ILE A 260 7.32 -2.98 -3.65
N SER A 261 8.60 -3.16 -3.33
CA SER A 261 9.36 -4.37 -3.60
C SER A 261 9.38 -5.26 -2.36
N CYS A 262 8.86 -6.48 -2.49
CA CYS A 262 8.88 -7.50 -1.45
C CYS A 262 10.15 -8.34 -1.61
N LEU A 263 11.07 -8.22 -0.65
CA LEU A 263 12.39 -8.86 -0.69
C LEU A 263 12.39 -10.24 -0.05
#